data_AF-A0A1G1VQT5-F1
#
_entry.id   AF-A0A1G1VQT5-F1
#
_cell.length_a   1.000
_cell.length_b   1.000
_cell.length_c   1.000
_cell.angle_alpha   90.00
_cell.angle_beta   90.00
_cell.angle_gamma   90.00
#
_symmetry.space_group_name_H-M   'P 1'
#
loop_
_entity.id
_entity.type
_entity.pdbx_description
1 polymer ?
#
loop_
_entity_poly.entity_id
_entity_poly.type
_entity_poly.pdbx_seq_one_letter_code
_entity_poly.pdbx_strand_id
1 'polypeptide(L)' 'MIDFSDPQLLYMVLIIPSLFGFTLIGEGLHKLVKSDLGGWLSLIFGSLFIVVVILAYIVLRQI' A
#
# COMPACT_ATOMS: atom_id res chain seq x y z
N MET A 1 2.77 -6.61 28.01
CA MET A 1 3.44 -7.40 26.96
C MET A 1 2.76 -7.02 25.67
N ILE A 2 3.48 -6.43 24.71
CA ILE A 2 2.91 -6.19 23.38
C ILE A 2 2.84 -7.56 22.70
N ASP A 3 1.63 -8.03 22.44
CA ASP A 3 1.40 -9.26 21.70
C ASP A 3 1.43 -8.92 20.20
N PHE A 4 2.41 -9.47 19.48
CA PHE A 4 2.56 -9.23 18.04
C PHE A 4 1.47 -9.92 17.20
N SER A 5 0.72 -10.83 17.82
CA SER A 5 -0.45 -11.50 17.25
C SER A 5 -1.74 -10.68 17.42
N ASP A 6 -1.69 -9.56 18.15
CA ASP A 6 -2.84 -8.71 18.36
C ASP A 6 -3.29 -8.09 17.01
N PRO A 7 -4.50 -8.39 16.52
CA PRO A 7 -5.02 -7.81 15.29
C PRO A 7 -4.99 -6.28 15.29
N GLN A 8 -5.02 -5.66 16.46
CA GLN A 8 -4.93 -4.21 16.61
C GLN A 8 -3.60 -3.66 16.11
N LEU A 9 -2.49 -4.37 16.34
CA LEU A 9 -1.16 -4.00 15.88
C LEU A 9 -1.03 -4.10 14.36
N LEU A 10 -1.61 -5.15 13.77
CA LEU A 10 -1.69 -5.36 12.33
C LEU A 10 -2.40 -4.20 11.64
N TYR A 11 -3.55 -3.77 12.19
CA TYR A 11 -4.27 -2.62 11.66
C TYR A 11 -3.48 -1.33 11.80
N MET A 12 -2.87 -1.07 12.96
CA MET A 12 -2.10 0.15 13.19
C MET A 12 -0.89 0.29 12.25
N VAL A 13 -0.18 -0.80 11.98
CA VAL A 13 1.03 -0.78 11.14
C VAL A 13 0.70 -0.76 9.65
N LEU A 14 -0.34 -1.48 9.21
CA LEU A 14 -0.63 -1.64 7.78
C LEU A 14 -1.57 -0.56 7.21
N ILE A 15 -2.30 0.20 8.04
CA ILE A 15 -3.19 1.26 7.55
C ILE A 15 -2.41 2.36 6.81
N ILE A 16 -1.31 2.84 7.38
CA ILE A 16 -0.53 3.95 6.81
C ILE A 16 0.08 3.55 5.46
N PRO A 17 0.78 2.40 5.34
CA PRO A 17 1.24 1.88 4.05
C PRO A 17 0.09 1.71 3.04
N SER A 18 -1.05 1.14 3.47
CA SER A 18 -2.19 0.93 2.56
C SER A 18 -2.68 2.25 1.97
N LEU A 19 -2.91 3.26 2.82
CA LEU A 19 -3.37 4.59 2.41
C LEU A 19 -2.35 5.27 1.49
N PHE A 20 -1.05 5.10 1.76
CA PHE A 20 0.01 5.59 0.89
C PHE A 20 -0.03 4.93 -0.49
N GLY A 21 -0.14 3.60 -0.55
CA GLY A 21 -0.27 2.85 -1.81
C GLY A 21 -1.49 3.28 -2.62
N PHE A 22 -2.64 3.43 -1.98
CA PHE A 22 -3.86 3.94 -2.64
C PHE A 22 -3.70 5.37 -3.14
N THR A 23 -3.02 6.23 -2.39
CA THR A 23 -2.76 7.61 -2.81
C THR A 23 -1.88 7.66 -4.06
N LEU A 24 -0.83 6.84 -4.14
CA LEU A 24 0.02 6.73 -5.33
C LEU A 24 -0.74 6.21 -6.56
N ILE A 25 -1.64 5.25 -6.37
CA ILE A 25 -2.52 4.78 -7.45
C ILE A 25 -3.45 5.91 -7.91
N GLY A 26 -4.05 6.65 -6.98
CA GLY A 26 -4.90 7.80 -7.29
C GLY A 26 -4.16 8.92 -8.02
N GLU A 27 -2.94 9.24 -7.58
CA GLU A 27 -2.07 10.22 -8.22
C GLU A 27 -1.62 9.76 -9.61
N GLY A 28 -1.29 8.47 -9.75
CA GLY A 28 -0.96 7.85 -11.03
C GLY A 28 -2.11 7.92 -12.02
N LEU A 29 -3.33 7.57 -11.59
CA LEU A 29 -4.55 7.70 -12.37
C LEU A 29 -4.81 9.16 -12.78
N HIS A 30 -4.67 10.11 -11.84
CA HIS A 30 -4.86 11.54 -12.12
C HIS A 30 -3.89 12.05 -13.19
N LYS A 31 -2.60 11.70 -13.07
CA LYS A 31 -1.57 12.05 -14.05
C LYS A 31 -1.79 11.38 -15.40
N LEU A 32 -2.26 10.13 -15.41
CA LEU A 32 -2.54 9.38 -16.64
C LEU A 32 -3.68 10.01 -17.45
N VAL A 33 -4.76 10.43 -16.77
CA VAL A 33 -5.87 11.15 -17.39
C VAL A 33 -5.41 12.49 -17.96
N LYS A 34 -4.46 13.16 -17.31
CA LYS A 34 -3.89 14.43 -17.77
C LYS A 34 -2.82 14.28 -18.86
N SER A 35 -2.58 13.05 -19.35
CA SER A 35 -1.54 12.72 -20.33
C SER A 35 -0.11 13.08 -19.89
N ASP A 36 0.15 13.14 -18.59
CA ASP A 36 1.50 13.29 -18.07
C ASP A 36 2.25 11.95 -18.19
N LEU A 37 3.40 11.98 -18.87
CA LEU A 37 4.28 10.81 -19.08
C LEU A 37 4.65 10.10 -17.77
N GLY A 38 4.65 10.81 -16.64
CA GLY A 38 4.96 10.26 -15.32
C GLY A 38 3.83 9.50 -14.62
N GLY A 39 2.59 9.54 -15.14
CA GLY A 39 1.44 8.91 -14.47
C GLY A 39 1.51 7.39 -14.38
N TRP A 40 2.06 6.75 -15.42
CA TRP A 40 2.27 5.31 -15.48
C TRP A 40 3.24 4.82 -14.39
N LEU A 41 4.27 5.62 -14.09
CA LEU A 41 5.26 5.30 -13.08
C LEU A 41 4.62 5.26 -11.68
N SER A 42 3.87 6.31 -11.31
CA SER A 42 3.13 6.36 -10.04
C SER A 42 2.12 5.21 -9.91
N LEU A 43 1.45 4.83 -11.01
CA LEU A 43 0.51 3.70 -11.03
C LEU A 43 1.18 2.35 -10.80
N ILE A 44 2.32 2.10 -11.46
CA ILE A 44 3.10 0.87 -11.28
C ILE A 44 3.64 0.79 -9.85
N PHE A 45 4.27 1.86 -9.35
CA PHE A 45 4.80 1.87 -7.99
C PHE A 45 3.70 1.72 -6.94
N GLY A 46 2.57 2.42 -7.09
CA GLY A 46 1.43 2.26 -6.19
C GLY A 46 0.87 0.84 -6.19
N SER A 47 0.75 0.22 -7.36
CA SER A 47 0.29 -1.18 -7.49
C SER A 47 1.27 -2.15 -6.84
N LEU A 48 2.58 -1.98 -7.09
CA LEU A 48 3.64 -2.80 -6.51
C LEU A 48 3.70 -2.64 -4.98
N PHE A 49 3.44 -1.44 -4.48
CA PHE A 49 3.36 -1.14 -3.07
C PHE A 49 2.18 -1.87 -2.40
N ILE A 50 1.00 -1.88 -3.02
CA ILE A 50 -0.15 -2.64 -2.53
C ILE A 50 0.16 -4.14 -2.48
N VAL A 51 0.85 -4.69 -3.49
CA VAL A 51 1.28 -6.11 -3.46
C VAL A 51 2.17 -6.38 -2.25
N VAL A 52 3.14 -5.50 -1.97
CA VAL A 52 4.00 -5.62 -0.77
C VAL A 52 3.19 -5.55 0.52
N VAL A 53 2.21 -4.66 0.62
CA VAL A 53 1.33 -4.57 1.80
C VAL A 53 0.53 -5.86 2.01
N ILE A 54 0.01 -6.46 0.93
CA ILE A 54 -0.70 -7.74 0.99
C ILE A 54 0.24 -8.87 1.47
N LEU A 55 1.47 -8.93 0.93
CA LEU A 55 2.47 -9.90 1.38
C LEU A 55 2.84 -9.69 2.85
N ALA A 56 3.02 -8.44 3.28
CA ALA A 56 3.29 -8.10 4.67
C ALA A 56 2.15 -8.54 5.59
N TYR A 57 0.89 -8.36 5.18
CA TYR A 57 -0.28 -8.86 5.91
C TYR A 57 -0.26 -10.38 6.08
N ILE A 58 0.02 -11.12 4.99
CA ILE A 58 0.08 -12.60 5.04
C ILE A 58 1.20 -13.05 5.98
N VAL A 59 2.39 -12.45 5.89
CA VAL A 59 3.54 -12.77 6.73
C VAL A 59 3.25 -12.45 8.21
N LEU A 60 2.77 -11.24 8.52
CA LEU A 60 2.45 -10.86 9.91
C LEU A 60 1.35 -11.72 10.51
N ARG A 61 0.39 -12.19 9.70
CA ARG A 61 -0.67 -13.08 10.17
C ARG A 61 -0.19 -14.51 10.43
N GLN A 62 0.88 -14.94 9.76
CA GLN A 62 1.45 -16.27 9.91
C GLN A 62 2.47 -16.37 11.07
N ILE A 63 2.98 -15.23 11.53
CA ILE A 63 3.86 -15.09 12.71
C ILE A 63 2.98 -15.03 13.97
#